data_AF-A0A7C8ZWM3-F1
#
_entry.id   AF-A0A7C8ZWM3-F1
#
_cell.length_a   1.000
_cell.length_b   1.000
_cell.length_c   1.000
_cell.angle_alpha   90.00
_cell.angle_beta   90.00
_cell.angle_gamma   90.00
#
_symmetry.space_group_name_H-M   'P 1'
#
loop_
_entity.id
_entity.type
_entity.pdbx_description
1 polymer ?
#
loop_
_entity_poly.entity_id
_entity_poly.type
_entity_poly.pdbx_seq_one_letter_code
_entity_poly.pdbx_strand_id
1 'polypeptide(L)'
;VPLEETRKKIWLVDSKGLIVNSRKNSLQEFKKPWAHEHEHLGDLLSAIKEIKPTILIGSSGVGRTFTKEVIEAMSSFNEKPVIMALSNPTPQSECTAEEAYKWSKGRAIFASGSPFDRVEYEGKTFVPGQANNAY
;
A
#
# COMPACT_ATOMS: atom_id res chain seq x y z
N VAL A 1 -24.97 0.42 3.35
CA VAL A 1 -24.32 -0.49 2.36
C VAL A 1 -24.02 -1.80 3.08
N PRO A 2 -24.44 -2.96 2.56
CA PRO A 2 -24.14 -4.25 3.19
C PRO A 2 -22.64 -4.51 3.32
N LEU A 3 -22.22 -5.25 4.35
CA LEU A 3 -20.79 -5.50 4.62
C LEU A 3 -20.07 -6.13 3.42
N GLU A 4 -20.67 -7.14 2.79
CA GLU A 4 -20.07 -7.78 1.60
C GLU A 4 -19.86 -6.80 0.43
N GLU A 5 -20.73 -5.81 0.29
CA GLU A 5 -20.61 -4.80 -0.75
C GLU A 5 -19.48 -3.79 -0.46
N THR A 6 -19.25 -3.46 0.81
CA THR A 6 -18.12 -2.60 1.21
C THR A 6 -16.76 -3.24 0.98
N ARG A 7 -16.67 -4.58 0.95
CA ARG A 7 -15.41 -5.31 0.73
C ARG A 7 -14.96 -5.36 -0.72
N LYS A 8 -15.86 -5.19 -1.69
CA LYS A 8 -15.59 -5.40 -3.14
C LYS A 8 -14.46 -4.52 -3.69
N LYS A 9 -14.12 -3.42 -3.02
CA LYS A 9 -13.05 -2.49 -3.43
C LYS A 9 -11.78 -2.61 -2.57
N ILE A 10 -11.73 -3.59 -1.67
CA ILE A 10 -10.59 -3.86 -0.79
C ILE A 10 -9.91 -5.12 -1.27
N TRP A 11 -8.65 -4.98 -1.66
CA TRP A 11 -7.81 -6.05 -2.18
C TRP A 11 -6.62 -6.26 -1.26
N LEU A 12 -6.24 -7.52 -1.05
CA LEU A 12 -5.16 -7.90 -0.16
C LEU A 12 -4.13 -8.74 -0.91
N VAL A 13 -2.85 -8.46 -0.70
CA VAL A 13 -1.72 -9.22 -1.22
C VAL A 13 -1.00 -9.86 -0.02
N ASP A 14 -0.74 -11.15 -0.09
CA ASP A 14 0.07 -11.86 0.92
C ASP A 14 1.36 -12.42 0.32
N SER A 15 2.10 -13.24 1.07
CA SER A 15 3.37 -13.83 0.62
C SER A 15 3.26 -14.71 -0.63
N LYS A 16 2.06 -15.08 -1.07
CA LYS A 16 1.82 -15.80 -2.32
C LYS A 16 1.08 -14.96 -3.36
N GLY A 17 1.05 -13.63 -3.22
CA GLY A 17 0.41 -12.71 -4.17
C GLY A 17 -1.04 -12.34 -3.80
N LEU A 18 -1.80 -11.88 -4.79
CA LEU A 18 -3.17 -11.38 -4.63
C LEU A 18 -4.11 -12.48 -4.10
N ILE A 19 -4.91 -12.12 -3.09
CA ILE A 19 -5.96 -12.96 -2.51
C ILE A 19 -7.18 -12.92 -3.44
N VAL A 20 -7.49 -14.06 -4.06
CA VAL A 20 -8.55 -14.23 -5.05
C VAL A 20 -9.32 -15.54 -4.84
N ASN A 21 -10.52 -15.63 -5.41
CA ASN A 21 -11.42 -16.78 -5.22
C ASN A 21 -10.80 -18.12 -5.61
N SER A 22 -9.96 -18.18 -6.64
CA SER A 22 -9.25 -19.41 -7.06
C SER A 22 -8.31 -19.96 -5.98
N ARG A 23 -7.88 -19.13 -5.02
CA ARG A 23 -7.04 -19.53 -3.88
C ARG A 23 -7.82 -19.91 -2.63
N LYS A 24 -9.15 -19.73 -2.59
CA LYS A 24 -9.99 -19.74 -1.38
C LYS A 24 -9.83 -20.98 -0.49
N ASN A 25 -9.65 -22.16 -1.08
CA ASN A 25 -9.47 -23.42 -0.34
C ASN A 25 -8.13 -23.51 0.42
N SER A 26 -7.14 -22.71 0.02
CA SER A 26 -5.80 -22.68 0.64
C SER A 26 -5.61 -21.52 1.63
N LEU A 27 -6.62 -20.66 1.77
CA LEU A 27 -6.56 -19.46 2.62
C LEU A 27 -7.03 -19.77 4.04
N GLN A 28 -6.42 -19.07 5.01
CA GLN A 28 -6.96 -19.00 6.36
C GLN A 28 -8.36 -18.36 6.35
N GLU A 29 -9.24 -18.75 7.28
CA GLU A 29 -10.65 -18.29 7.30
C GLU A 29 -10.79 -16.76 7.25
N PHE A 30 -9.95 -16.03 7.99
CA PHE A 30 -10.02 -14.56 8.03
C PHE A 30 -9.65 -13.87 6.70
N LYS A 31 -9.00 -14.58 5.77
CA LYS A 31 -8.66 -14.08 4.43
C LYS A 31 -9.78 -14.31 3.40
N LYS A 32 -10.62 -15.33 3.61
CA LYS A 32 -11.64 -15.75 2.64
C LYS A 32 -12.67 -14.66 2.28
N PRO A 33 -13.08 -13.75 3.18
CA PRO A 33 -13.99 -12.66 2.83
C PRO A 33 -13.41 -11.63 1.84
N TRP A 34 -12.10 -11.65 1.61
CA TRP A 34 -11.38 -10.75 0.71
C TRP A 34 -11.01 -11.42 -0.62
N ALA A 35 -11.35 -12.70 -0.78
CA ALA A 35 -11.04 -13.50 -1.96
C ALA A 35 -12.10 -13.26 -3.05
N HIS A 36 -11.98 -12.13 -3.73
CA HIS A 36 -12.86 -11.74 -4.82
C HIS A 36 -12.59 -12.53 -6.10
N GLU A 37 -13.54 -12.51 -7.03
CA GLU A 37 -13.34 -13.06 -8.37
C GLU A 37 -12.37 -12.18 -9.16
N HIS A 38 -11.20 -12.73 -9.48
CA HIS A 38 -10.14 -12.08 -10.25
C HIS A 38 -9.08 -13.12 -10.62
N GLU A 39 -8.30 -12.86 -11.66
CA GLU A 39 -7.11 -13.65 -11.98
C GLU A 39 -6.07 -13.57 -10.86
N HIS A 40 -5.32 -14.64 -10.64
CA HIS A 40 -4.28 -14.63 -9.63
C HIS A 40 -3.05 -13.86 -10.13
N LEU A 41 -2.63 -12.87 -9.35
CA LEU A 41 -1.41 -12.09 -9.60
C LEU A 41 -0.38 -12.40 -8.52
N GLY A 42 0.85 -12.74 -8.93
CA GLY A 42 1.88 -13.27 -8.03
C GLY A 42 2.63 -12.21 -7.20
N ASP A 43 2.54 -10.94 -7.58
CA ASP A 43 3.31 -9.85 -6.98
C ASP A 43 2.50 -8.55 -6.85
N LEU A 44 3.00 -7.64 -6.00
CA LEU A 44 2.35 -6.37 -5.68
C LEU A 44 2.27 -5.42 -6.88
N LEU A 45 3.30 -5.35 -7.72
CA LEU A 45 3.35 -4.43 -8.86
C LEU A 45 2.30 -4.81 -9.91
N SER A 46 2.19 -6.11 -10.21
CA SER A 46 1.15 -6.65 -11.09
C SER A 46 -0.24 -6.36 -10.53
N ALA A 47 -0.45 -6.57 -9.22
CA ALA A 47 -1.71 -6.24 -8.56
C ALA A 47 -2.06 -4.74 -8.67
N ILE A 48 -1.10 -3.84 -8.46
CA ILE A 48 -1.33 -2.39 -8.56
C ILE A 48 -1.70 -1.97 -9.99
N LYS A 49 -1.03 -2.51 -11.00
CA LYS A 49 -1.29 -2.17 -12.41
C LYS A 49 -2.68 -2.61 -12.87
N GLU A 50 -3.15 -3.76 -12.38
CA GLU A 50 -4.46 -4.30 -12.75
C GLU A 50 -5.59 -3.68 -11.92
N ILE A 51 -5.47 -3.68 -10.59
CA ILE A 51 -6.50 -3.18 -9.68
C ILE A 51 -6.61 -1.65 -9.72
N LYS A 52 -5.50 -0.96 -10.02
CA LYS A 52 -5.39 0.51 -10.04
C LYS A 52 -5.94 1.17 -8.76
N PRO A 53 -5.44 0.78 -7.56
CA PRO A 53 -6.00 1.27 -6.31
C PRO A 53 -5.67 2.75 -6.09
N THR A 54 -6.55 3.47 -5.38
CA THR A 54 -6.32 4.87 -4.99
C THR A 54 -5.53 4.99 -3.67
N ILE A 55 -5.55 3.92 -2.87
CA ILE A 55 -4.92 3.84 -1.55
C ILE A 55 -4.09 2.56 -1.51
N LEU A 56 -2.83 2.67 -1.09
CA LEU A 56 -1.90 1.57 -0.87
C LEU A 56 -1.48 1.56 0.61
N ILE A 57 -1.73 0.43 1.30
CA ILE A 57 -1.40 0.25 2.72
C ILE A 57 -0.46 -0.95 2.87
N GLY A 58 0.67 -0.71 3.52
CA GLY A 58 1.69 -1.70 3.84
C GLY A 58 1.60 -2.07 5.31
N SER A 59 1.39 -3.35 5.59
CA SER A 59 1.39 -3.92 6.94
C SER A 59 2.04 -5.31 6.94
N SER A 60 3.13 -5.43 6.18
CA SER A 60 3.74 -6.74 5.85
C SER A 60 4.83 -7.18 6.84
N GLY A 61 5.43 -6.23 7.57
CA GLY A 61 6.67 -6.44 8.32
C GLY A 61 7.92 -6.57 7.43
N VAL A 62 7.81 -6.31 6.12
CA VAL A 62 8.90 -6.47 5.15
C VAL A 62 9.22 -5.11 4.53
N GLY A 63 10.42 -4.61 4.85
CA GLY A 63 10.88 -3.31 4.38
C GLY A 63 11.15 -3.29 2.88
N ARG A 64 11.07 -2.09 2.30
CA ARG A 64 11.39 -1.81 0.88
C ARG A 64 10.53 -2.56 -0.15
N THR A 65 9.33 -2.98 0.22
CA THR A 65 8.38 -3.65 -0.69
C THR A 65 7.60 -2.65 -1.56
N PHE A 66 7.47 -1.39 -1.14
CA PHE A 66 6.95 -0.32 -1.99
C PHE A 66 8.09 0.26 -2.80
N THR A 67 8.49 -0.47 -3.84
CA THR A 67 9.58 -0.05 -4.73
C THR A 67 9.25 1.21 -5.52
N LYS A 68 10.25 1.77 -6.22
CA LYS A 68 10.05 2.91 -7.12
C LYS A 68 8.96 2.62 -8.15
N GLU A 69 8.99 1.45 -8.77
CA GLU A 69 8.03 1.04 -9.79
C GLU A 69 6.61 0.95 -9.21
N VAL A 70 6.48 0.50 -7.97
CA VAL A 70 5.20 0.45 -7.24
C VAL A 70 4.64 1.86 -7.02
N ILE A 71 5.45 2.79 -6.51
CA ILE A 71 5.00 4.16 -6.22
C ILE A 71 4.76 4.95 -7.52
N GLU A 72 5.60 4.80 -8.53
CA GLU A 72 5.39 5.40 -9.85
C GLU A 72 4.13 4.85 -10.52
N ALA A 73 3.87 3.54 -10.42
CA ALA A 73 2.62 2.94 -10.91
C ALA A 73 1.41 3.54 -10.19
N MET A 74 1.40 3.55 -8.85
CA MET A 74 0.35 4.23 -8.06
C MET A 74 0.13 5.67 -8.50
N SER A 75 1.21 6.38 -8.79
CA SER A 75 1.20 7.80 -9.15
C SER A 75 0.81 8.04 -10.63
N SER A 76 0.80 7.01 -11.48
CA SER A 76 0.50 7.13 -12.91
C SER A 76 -0.98 7.29 -13.21
N PHE A 77 -1.85 6.73 -12.38
CA PHE A 77 -3.31 6.78 -12.53
C PHE A 77 -4.02 7.47 -11.36
N ASN A 78 -3.29 7.91 -10.33
CA ASN A 78 -3.81 8.76 -9.26
C ASN A 78 -3.12 10.12 -9.28
N GLU A 79 -3.88 11.21 -9.28
CA GLU A 79 -3.31 12.56 -9.12
C GLU A 79 -2.67 12.71 -7.73
N LYS A 80 -3.32 12.19 -6.68
CA LYS A 80 -2.85 12.21 -5.28
C LYS A 80 -2.95 10.80 -4.67
N PRO A 81 -1.97 9.92 -4.92
CA PRO A 81 -2.02 8.56 -4.35
C PRO A 81 -1.86 8.62 -2.83
N VAL A 82 -2.66 7.84 -2.10
CA VAL A 82 -2.48 7.66 -0.65
C VAL A 82 -1.57 6.46 -0.42
N ILE A 83 -0.46 6.65 0.29
CA ILE A 83 0.56 5.62 0.55
C ILE A 83 0.82 5.57 2.05
N MET A 84 0.53 4.41 2.67
CA MET A 84 0.72 4.20 4.09
C MET A 84 1.72 3.06 4.33
N ALA A 85 2.93 3.36 4.82
CA ALA A 85 3.97 2.37 5.11
C ALA A 85 4.03 2.09 6.63
N LEU A 86 3.22 1.14 7.10
CA LEU A 86 2.90 0.99 8.52
C LEU A 86 3.80 0.00 9.27
N SER A 87 4.65 -0.72 8.56
CA SER A 87 5.55 -1.69 9.20
C SER A 87 6.58 -1.00 10.10
N ASN A 88 6.79 -1.58 11.28
CA ASN A 88 7.67 -1.07 12.33
C ASN A 88 8.76 -2.09 12.66
N PRO A 89 9.96 -1.66 13.07
CA PRO A 89 10.46 -0.28 13.11
C PRO A 89 10.83 0.26 11.72
N THR A 90 11.40 1.48 11.62
CA THR A 90 11.78 2.14 10.36
C THR A 90 12.46 1.23 9.32
N PRO A 91 13.41 0.33 9.67
CA PRO A 91 13.99 -0.60 8.70
C PRO A 91 13.01 -1.58 8.03
N GLN A 92 11.85 -1.84 8.65
CA GLN A 92 10.77 -2.67 8.11
C GLN A 92 9.73 -1.87 7.34
N SER A 93 9.82 -0.53 7.31
CA SER A 93 8.90 0.32 6.55
C SER A 93 8.92 -0.05 5.07
N GLU A 94 7.75 -0.18 4.46
CA GLU A 94 7.61 -0.59 3.06
C GLU A 94 8.31 0.38 2.09
N CYS A 95 8.35 1.66 2.43
CA CYS A 95 9.25 2.68 1.87
C CYS A 95 9.49 3.78 2.92
N THR A 96 10.44 4.67 2.64
CA THR A 96 10.66 5.89 3.43
C THR A 96 9.77 7.04 2.95
N ALA A 97 9.62 8.08 3.79
CA ALA A 97 8.94 9.31 3.38
C ALA A 97 9.61 9.96 2.16
N GLU A 98 10.95 10.02 2.13
CA GLU A 98 11.69 10.60 1.01
C GLU A 98 11.41 9.87 -0.30
N GLU A 99 11.44 8.54 -0.29
CA GLU A 99 11.11 7.70 -1.44
C GLU A 99 9.67 7.93 -1.91
N ALA A 100 8.70 7.96 -1.00
CA ALA A 100 7.30 8.20 -1.32
C ALA A 100 7.09 9.55 -2.02
N TYR A 101 7.65 10.63 -1.48
CA TYR A 101 7.52 11.95 -2.11
C TYR A 101 8.30 12.03 -3.42
N LYS A 102 9.55 11.56 -3.48
CA LYS A 102 10.37 11.64 -4.69
C LYS A 102 9.78 10.84 -5.84
N TRP A 103 9.35 9.60 -5.61
CA TRP A 103 8.82 8.73 -6.66
C TRP A 103 7.40 9.09 -7.09
N SER A 104 6.64 9.80 -6.24
CA SER A 104 5.34 10.36 -6.61
C SER A 104 5.39 11.78 -7.19
N LYS A 105 6.58 12.38 -7.29
CA LYS A 105 6.78 13.79 -7.66
C LYS A 105 6.06 14.76 -6.72
N GLY A 106 6.16 14.50 -5.42
CA GLY A 106 5.59 15.32 -4.34
C GLY A 106 4.07 15.25 -4.23
N ARG A 107 3.41 14.27 -4.87
CA ARG A 107 1.95 14.18 -4.93
C ARG A 107 1.35 13.20 -3.92
N ALA A 108 2.14 12.27 -3.40
CA ALA A 108 1.64 11.28 -2.44
C ALA A 108 1.17 11.95 -1.14
N ILE A 109 0.02 11.48 -0.65
CA ILE A 109 -0.37 11.66 0.75
C ILE A 109 0.26 10.49 1.51
N PHE A 110 1.29 10.77 2.32
CA PHE A 110 2.10 9.75 2.97
C PHE A 110 1.91 9.74 4.49
N ALA A 111 1.80 8.54 5.05
CA ALA A 111 1.87 8.28 6.48
C ALA A 111 2.66 7.00 6.76
N SER A 112 3.25 6.90 7.94
CA SER A 112 4.06 5.74 8.32
C SER A 112 3.79 5.25 9.73
N GLY A 113 4.15 4.00 10.02
CA GLY A 113 4.09 3.44 11.38
C GLY A 113 5.17 4.02 12.29
N SER A 114 6.39 4.14 11.76
CA SER A 114 7.54 4.73 12.45
C SER A 114 7.72 6.19 12.04
N PRO A 115 8.28 7.06 12.90
CA PRO A 115 8.51 8.45 12.55
C PRO A 115 9.59 8.58 11.46
N PHE A 116 9.42 9.56 10.59
CA PHE A 116 10.42 10.00 9.62
C PHE A 116 10.65 11.51 9.75
N ASP A 117 11.85 11.95 9.39
CA ASP A 117 12.17 13.37 9.34
C ASP A 117 11.37 14.10 8.25
N ARG A 118 11.41 15.45 8.34
CA ARG A 118 10.84 16.32 7.30
C ARG A 118 11.57 16.09 5.98
N VAL A 119 10.82 16.16 4.87
CA VAL A 119 11.36 15.98 3.53
C VAL A 119 11.21 17.26 2.74
N GLU A 120 12.30 17.76 2.17
CA GLU A 120 12.27 18.85 1.20
C GLU A 120 12.22 18.28 -0.22
N TYR A 121 11.22 18.65 -1.01
CA TYR A 121 11.10 18.25 -2.41
C TYR A 121 10.57 19.39 -3.26
N GLU A 122 11.33 19.79 -4.29
CA GLU A 122 11.01 20.88 -5.23
C GLU A 122 10.54 22.18 -4.54
N GLY A 123 11.25 22.59 -3.48
CA GLY A 123 10.97 23.81 -2.73
C GLY A 123 9.78 23.73 -1.77
N LYS A 124 9.24 22.52 -1.53
CA LYS A 124 8.19 22.26 -0.55
C LYS A 124 8.70 21.37 0.59
N THR A 125 8.39 21.78 1.81
CA THR A 125 8.61 20.96 3.01
C THR A 125 7.40 20.06 3.27
N PHE A 126 7.63 18.76 3.37
CA PHE A 126 6.66 17.76 3.76
C PHE A 126 6.96 17.27 5.18
N VAL A 127 5.92 17.17 6.02
CA VAL A 127 6.01 16.61 7.37
C VAL A 127 5.16 15.34 7.40
N PRO A 128 5.76 14.14 7.25
CA PRO A 128 5.01 12.89 7.18
C PRO A 128 4.33 12.58 8.52
N GLY A 129 3.05 12.22 8.47
CA GLY A 129 2.30 11.82 9.67
C GLY A 129 2.68 10.43 10.15
N GLN A 130 2.62 10.22 11.47
CA GLN A 130 2.77 8.89 12.08
C GLN A 130 1.38 8.33 12.43
N ALA A 131 1.09 7.10 11.99
CA ALA A 131 -0.09 6.35 12.37
C ALA A 131 0.11 5.68 13.75
N ASN A 132 0.15 6.49 14.80
CA ASN A 132 0.43 6.04 16.17
C ASN A 132 -0.88 5.78 16.93
N ASN A 133 -1.00 4.59 17.55
CA ASN A 133 -2.16 4.18 18.34
C ASN A 133 -2.45 5.06 19.57
N ALA A 134 -1.55 5.97 19.95
CA ALA A 134 -1.77 6.92 21.04
C ALA A 134 -2.81 8.01 20.73
N TYR A 135 -3.21 8.16 19.46
CA TYR A 135 -4.26 9.07 18.98
C TYR A 135 -5.54 8.31 18.64
#